data_AF-E3E9F2-F1
#
_entry.id   AF-E3E9F2-F1
#
_cell.length_a   1.000
_cell.length_b   1.000
_cell.length_c   1.000
_cell.angle_alpha   90.00
_cell.angle_beta   90.00
_cell.angle_gamma   90.00
#
_symmetry.space_group_name_H-M   'P 1'
#
loop_
_entity.id
_entity.type
_entity.pdbx_description
1 polymer ?
#
loop_
_entity_poly.entity_id
_entity_poly.type
_entity_poly.pdbx_seq_one_letter_code
_entity_poly.pdbx_strand_id
1 'polypeptide(L)'
;MQRYFIPAEQFLEDHVIVTGEDARHIAKVMRGRSGDKIIVSDGVSREALAALDTIEQDHVKATIIEPLEMTSEPYVQITIAQSLPKGDKMETVMQKCTEIGATGFVPFLSERTVVQYDAKKEGKRLERWRKIVKEAAEQSHRNRIPEVSAPLTWKELLASFAGYDLICYCYEKEQGRQLRDVIQPFAGHWASTDKPRVLVVVGPEGGFTEAESLEAEQAGAQSTGLGRRILRAETAGMVALACILYETGEMGGV
;
A
#
# COMPACT_ATOMS: atom_id res chain seq x y z
N MET A 1 -18.77 -10.14 -4.21
CA MET A 1 -18.98 -10.56 -2.81
C MET A 1 -18.18 -9.62 -1.94
N GLN A 2 -18.75 -9.05 -0.88
CA GLN A 2 -18.07 -8.01 -0.09
C GLN A 2 -17.00 -8.62 0.82
N ARG A 3 -15.85 -7.95 0.93
CA ARG A 3 -14.75 -8.29 1.84
C ARG A 3 -14.70 -7.30 3.00
N TYR A 4 -14.39 -7.81 4.18
CA TYR A 4 -14.18 -7.03 5.40
C TYR A 4 -12.91 -7.46 6.12
N PHE A 5 -12.09 -6.49 6.52
CA PHE A 5 -10.98 -6.75 7.43
C PHE A 5 -11.41 -6.57 8.88
N ILE A 6 -11.27 -7.63 9.67
CA ILE A 6 -11.62 -7.65 11.09
C ILE A 6 -10.41 -7.97 11.96
N PRO A 7 -10.33 -7.45 13.20
CA PRO A 7 -9.31 -7.84 14.15
C PRO A 7 -9.29 -9.35 14.42
N ALA A 8 -8.11 -9.92 14.72
CA ALA A 8 -7.95 -11.36 14.94
C ALA A 8 -8.81 -11.88 16.10
N GLU A 9 -9.02 -11.07 17.14
CA GLU A 9 -9.89 -11.38 18.28
C GLU A 9 -11.38 -11.48 17.91
N GLN A 10 -11.78 -10.92 16.76
CA GLN A 10 -13.14 -11.02 16.21
C GLN A 10 -13.30 -12.23 15.28
N PHE A 11 -12.22 -12.96 15.00
CA PHE A 11 -12.18 -14.09 14.09
C PHE A 11 -12.00 -15.39 14.89
N LEU A 12 -13.10 -15.97 15.35
CA LEU A 12 -13.10 -17.18 16.19
C LEU A 12 -12.97 -18.44 15.31
N GLU A 13 -13.09 -19.62 15.92
CA GLU A 13 -12.86 -20.90 15.23
C GLU A 13 -13.95 -21.22 14.20
N ASP A 14 -15.22 -21.05 14.57
CA ASP A 14 -16.40 -21.42 13.78
C ASP A 14 -17.23 -20.21 13.32
N HIS A 15 -16.95 -19.01 13.83
CA HIS A 15 -17.66 -17.79 13.48
C HIS A 15 -16.82 -16.53 13.62
N VAL A 16 -17.34 -15.43 13.07
CA VAL A 16 -16.76 -14.10 13.19
C VAL A 16 -17.78 -13.11 13.75
N ILE A 17 -17.27 -12.09 14.44
CA ILE A 17 -18.07 -11.02 15.03
C ILE A 17 -17.63 -9.69 14.43
N VAL A 18 -18.38 -9.18 13.46
CA VAL A 18 -18.13 -7.88 12.85
C VAL A 18 -18.76 -6.79 13.71
N THR A 19 -18.00 -5.76 14.05
CA THR A 19 -18.47 -4.65 14.89
C THR A 19 -18.21 -3.28 14.24
N GLY A 20 -18.80 -2.22 14.80
CA GLY A 20 -18.42 -0.84 14.45
C GLY A 20 -18.88 -0.40 13.06
N GLU A 21 -17.97 0.21 12.29
CA GLU A 21 -18.29 0.74 10.96
C GLU A 21 -18.65 -0.36 9.95
N ASP A 22 -17.95 -1.49 9.99
CA ASP A 22 -18.19 -2.60 9.05
C ASP A 22 -19.55 -3.27 9.30
N ALA A 23 -19.93 -3.44 10.57
CA ALA A 23 -21.26 -3.94 10.94
C ALA A 23 -22.38 -3.02 10.44
N ARG A 24 -22.19 -1.69 10.59
CA ARG A 24 -23.14 -0.69 10.07
C ARG A 24 -23.16 -0.71 8.54
N HIS A 25 -22.03 -0.93 7.89
CA HIS A 25 -21.93 -1.06 6.43
C HIS A 25 -22.74 -2.28 5.96
N ILE A 26 -22.57 -3.45 6.61
CA ILE A 26 -23.36 -4.66 6.33
C ILE A 26 -24.86 -4.40 6.52
N ALA A 27 -25.25 -3.87 7.67
CA ALA A 27 -26.66 -3.72 8.04
C ALA A 27 -27.40 -2.64 7.23
N LYS A 28 -26.78 -1.46 7.03
CA LYS A 28 -27.46 -0.29 6.45
C LYS A 28 -27.20 -0.10 4.96
N VAL A 29 -25.95 -0.31 4.52
CA VAL A 29 -25.54 -0.02 3.14
C VAL A 29 -25.75 -1.25 2.28
N MET A 30 -25.18 -2.38 2.67
CA MET A 30 -25.37 -3.65 1.97
C MET A 30 -26.77 -4.23 2.18
N ARG A 31 -27.45 -3.84 3.27
CA ARG A 31 -28.77 -4.36 3.67
C ARG A 31 -28.76 -5.90 3.75
N GLY A 32 -27.68 -6.43 4.31
CA GLY A 32 -27.44 -7.86 4.41
C GLY A 32 -28.59 -8.60 5.10
N ARG A 33 -28.78 -9.85 4.74
CA ARG A 33 -29.77 -10.78 5.29
C ARG A 33 -29.07 -12.03 5.79
N SER A 34 -29.72 -12.73 6.72
CA SER A 34 -29.26 -14.05 7.13
C SER A 34 -29.11 -14.97 5.91
N GLY A 35 -27.97 -15.65 5.81
CA GLY A 35 -27.57 -16.49 4.68
C GLY A 35 -26.77 -15.77 3.59
N ASP A 36 -26.71 -14.43 3.57
CA ASP A 36 -25.84 -13.72 2.63
C ASP A 36 -24.37 -14.01 2.93
N LYS A 37 -23.54 -14.07 1.89
CA LYS A 37 -22.12 -14.43 2.02
C LYS A 37 -21.20 -13.23 1.99
N ILE A 38 -20.22 -13.22 2.88
CA ILE A 38 -19.13 -12.24 2.95
C ILE A 38 -17.78 -12.95 3.01
N ILE A 39 -16.73 -12.25 2.59
CA ILE A 39 -15.35 -12.65 2.85
C ILE A 39 -14.84 -11.87 4.06
N VAL A 40 -14.22 -12.57 4.99
CA VAL A 40 -13.59 -11.96 6.17
C VAL A 40 -12.12 -12.32 6.20
N SER A 41 -11.29 -11.32 6.45
CA SER A 41 -9.84 -11.49 6.58
C SER A 41 -9.36 -10.85 7.87
N ASP A 42 -8.43 -11.49 8.57
CA ASP A 42 -7.70 -10.87 9.69
C ASP A 42 -6.55 -9.97 9.23
N GLY A 43 -6.28 -9.91 7.91
CA GLY A 43 -5.19 -9.14 7.31
C GLY A 43 -3.80 -9.73 7.55
N VAL A 44 -3.70 -10.89 8.22
CA VAL A 44 -2.43 -11.44 8.71
C VAL A 44 -2.23 -12.89 8.27
N SER A 45 -3.19 -13.76 8.54
CA SER A 45 -3.02 -15.22 8.44
C SER A 45 -4.26 -15.99 8.01
N ARG A 46 -5.45 -15.40 8.15
CA ARG A 46 -6.71 -16.09 7.90
C ARG A 46 -7.63 -15.26 7.03
N GLU A 47 -8.17 -15.93 6.02
CA GLU A 47 -9.31 -15.47 5.24
C GLU A 47 -10.35 -16.60 5.18
N ALA A 48 -11.62 -16.26 5.24
CA ALA A 48 -12.69 -17.24 5.15
C ALA A 48 -13.92 -16.68 4.44
N LEU A 49 -14.68 -17.60 3.84
CA LEU A 49 -16.04 -17.36 3.42
C LEU A 49 -16.96 -17.55 4.63
N ALA A 50 -17.79 -16.56 4.94
CA ALA A 50 -18.73 -16.62 6.05
C ALA A 50 -20.17 -16.30 5.58
N ALA A 51 -21.15 -16.94 6.19
CA ALA A 51 -22.57 -16.64 6.02
C ALA A 51 -23.07 -15.77 7.16
N LEU A 52 -23.78 -14.68 6.86
CA LEU A 52 -24.39 -13.83 7.87
C LEU A 52 -25.46 -14.61 8.65
N ASP A 53 -25.44 -14.55 9.98
CA ASP A 53 -26.42 -15.20 10.85
C ASP A 53 -27.37 -14.17 11.46
N THR A 54 -26.81 -13.32 12.32
CA THR A 54 -27.53 -12.29 13.07
C THR A 54 -26.99 -10.93 12.70
N ILE A 55 -27.87 -10.01 12.35
CA ILE A 55 -27.51 -8.69 11.84
C ILE A 55 -28.19 -7.65 12.70
N GLU A 56 -27.42 -7.04 13.59
CA GLU A 56 -27.80 -5.87 14.38
C GLU A 56 -27.09 -4.63 13.83
N GLN A 57 -27.43 -3.45 14.36
CA GLN A 57 -26.98 -2.19 13.79
C GLN A 57 -25.46 -2.00 13.86
N ASP A 58 -24.80 -2.49 14.90
CA ASP A 58 -23.37 -2.34 15.17
C ASP A 58 -22.68 -3.66 15.56
N HIS A 59 -23.41 -4.77 15.48
CA HIS A 59 -22.94 -6.11 15.79
C HIS A 59 -23.52 -7.10 14.77
N VAL A 60 -22.66 -7.78 14.02
CA VAL A 60 -23.05 -8.79 13.04
C VAL A 60 -22.28 -10.07 13.32
N LYS A 61 -23.00 -11.17 13.51
CA LYS A 61 -22.41 -12.51 13.62
C LYS A 61 -22.52 -13.22 12.28
N ALA A 62 -21.44 -13.86 11.86
CA ALA A 62 -21.42 -14.70 10.66
C ALA A 62 -20.68 -16.03 10.92
N THR A 63 -21.25 -17.14 10.48
CA THR A 63 -20.66 -18.49 10.62
C THR A 63 -19.66 -18.75 9.50
N ILE A 64 -18.50 -19.29 9.84
CA ILE A 64 -17.45 -19.66 8.87
C ILE A 64 -17.93 -20.88 8.08
N ILE A 65 -17.92 -20.77 6.75
CA ILE A 65 -18.27 -21.85 5.83
C ILE A 65 -17.01 -22.64 5.47
N GLU A 66 -15.98 -21.94 5.00
CA GLU A 66 -14.72 -22.55 4.57
C GLU A 66 -13.57 -21.53 4.67
N PRO A 67 -12.34 -21.99 4.98
CA PRO A 67 -11.15 -21.17 4.85
C PRO A 67 -10.85 -20.88 3.39
N LEU A 68 -10.30 -19.70 3.12
CA LEU A 68 -9.83 -19.28 1.80
C LEU A 68 -8.31 -19.11 1.81
N GLU A 69 -7.66 -19.42 0.70
CA GLU A 69 -6.22 -19.21 0.54
C GLU A 69 -5.88 -17.73 0.31
N MET A 70 -4.78 -17.26 0.92
CA MET A 70 -4.29 -15.88 0.77
C MET A 70 -3.26 -15.79 -0.36
N THR A 71 -3.74 -15.77 -1.61
CA THR A 71 -2.90 -15.79 -2.82
C THR A 71 -2.82 -14.46 -3.58
N SER A 72 -3.49 -13.41 -3.10
CA SER A 72 -3.65 -12.13 -3.82
C SER A 72 -2.57 -11.08 -3.48
N GLU A 73 -1.50 -11.47 -2.79
CA GLU A 73 -0.42 -10.56 -2.41
C GLU A 73 0.84 -10.84 -3.24
N PRO A 74 1.50 -9.80 -3.78
CA PRO A 74 2.76 -10.00 -4.48
C PRO A 74 3.84 -10.51 -3.52
N TYR A 75 4.73 -11.37 -4.02
CA TYR A 75 5.91 -11.80 -3.29
C TYR A 75 6.89 -10.63 -3.11
N VAL A 76 7.02 -9.74 -4.10
CA VAL A 76 7.84 -8.53 -3.99
C VAL A 76 7.14 -7.51 -3.11
N GLN A 77 7.73 -7.20 -1.94
CA GLN A 77 7.17 -6.26 -0.97
C GLN A 77 7.54 -4.83 -1.34
N ILE A 78 6.68 -4.17 -2.13
CA ILE A 78 6.95 -2.81 -2.62
C ILE A 78 6.31 -1.77 -1.71
N THR A 79 7.11 -0.89 -1.11
CA THR A 79 6.67 0.24 -0.29
C THR A 79 6.81 1.54 -1.08
N ILE A 80 5.81 2.41 -1.03
CA ILE A 80 5.83 3.72 -1.69
C ILE A 80 6.21 4.79 -0.67
N ALA A 81 7.44 5.29 -0.76
CA ALA A 81 7.85 6.51 -0.07
C ALA A 81 7.42 7.73 -0.91
N GLN A 82 6.38 8.43 -0.44
CA GLN A 82 5.80 9.55 -1.17
C GLN A 82 6.01 10.85 -0.40
N SER A 83 6.73 11.81 -1.01
CA SER A 83 6.81 13.16 -0.46
C SER A 83 5.41 13.78 -0.47
N LEU A 84 5.03 14.44 0.62
CA LEU A 84 3.65 14.94 0.81
C LEU A 84 3.23 15.89 -0.34
N PRO A 85 2.32 15.46 -1.24
CA PRO A 85 1.87 16.26 -2.36
C PRO A 85 0.79 17.26 -1.91
N LYS A 86 0.49 18.25 -2.74
CA LYS A 86 -0.57 19.22 -2.43
C LYS A 86 -1.97 18.60 -2.52
N GLY A 87 -2.87 19.07 -1.68
CA GLY A 87 -4.29 18.70 -1.73
C GLY A 87 -4.56 17.25 -1.32
N ASP A 88 -5.45 16.60 -2.05
CA ASP A 88 -5.93 15.23 -1.84
C ASP A 88 -5.13 14.18 -2.62
N LYS A 89 -4.09 14.57 -3.36
CA LYS A 89 -3.29 13.67 -4.20
C LYS A 89 -2.70 12.47 -3.47
N MET A 90 -2.36 12.62 -2.20
CA MET A 90 -1.86 11.50 -1.39
C MET A 90 -2.89 10.38 -1.27
N GLU A 91 -4.18 10.75 -1.17
CA GLU A 91 -5.29 9.80 -1.08
C GLU A 91 -5.38 8.99 -2.38
N THR A 92 -5.23 9.66 -3.53
CA THR A 92 -5.17 9.01 -4.85
C THR A 92 -3.98 8.05 -4.97
N VAL A 93 -2.80 8.46 -4.49
CA VAL A 93 -1.60 7.59 -4.46
C VAL A 93 -1.88 6.35 -3.62
N MET A 94 -2.36 6.53 -2.39
CA MET A 94 -2.63 5.42 -1.48
C MET A 94 -3.69 4.48 -2.01
N GLN A 95 -4.80 5.01 -2.52
CA GLN A 95 -5.86 4.21 -3.11
C GLN A 95 -5.35 3.39 -4.30
N LYS A 96 -4.75 4.04 -5.29
CA LYS A 96 -4.34 3.36 -6.53
C LYS A 96 -3.15 2.45 -6.35
N CYS A 97 -2.15 2.84 -5.57
CA CYS A 97 -1.05 1.92 -5.28
C CYS A 97 -1.52 0.72 -4.44
N THR A 98 -2.53 0.86 -3.58
CA THR A 98 -3.13 -0.28 -2.88
C THR A 98 -3.81 -1.23 -3.86
N GLU A 99 -4.60 -0.71 -4.80
CA GLU A 99 -5.23 -1.49 -5.87
C GLU A 99 -4.19 -2.24 -6.73
N ILE A 100 -3.05 -1.59 -7.00
CA ILE A 100 -1.99 -2.12 -7.86
C ILE A 100 -1.14 -3.20 -7.15
N GLY A 101 -0.99 -3.13 -5.82
CA GLY A 101 -0.26 -4.15 -5.04
C GLY A 101 0.82 -3.63 -4.08
N ALA A 102 0.87 -2.32 -3.79
CA ALA A 102 1.83 -1.78 -2.81
C ALA A 102 1.61 -2.39 -1.43
N THR A 103 2.67 -2.77 -0.74
CA THR A 103 2.61 -3.42 0.59
C THR A 103 2.71 -2.43 1.75
N GLY A 104 3.13 -1.19 1.47
CA GLY A 104 3.15 -0.13 2.45
C GLY A 104 3.35 1.27 1.85
N PHE A 105 3.18 2.26 2.71
CA PHE A 105 3.31 3.67 2.40
C PHE A 105 4.12 4.38 3.48
N VAL A 106 5.13 5.13 3.04
CA VAL A 106 5.99 5.97 3.88
C VAL A 106 5.86 7.42 3.41
N PRO A 107 4.89 8.19 3.92
CA PRO A 107 4.84 9.61 3.66
C PRO A 107 6.13 10.28 4.17
N PHE A 108 6.63 11.30 3.50
CA PHE A 108 7.77 12.07 4.03
C PHE A 108 7.75 13.54 3.62
N LEU A 109 8.61 14.33 4.28
CA LEU A 109 8.85 15.73 3.99
C LEU A 109 10.21 15.88 3.30
N SER A 110 10.18 16.34 2.05
CA SER A 110 11.38 16.78 1.31
C SER A 110 11.56 18.31 1.39
N GLU A 111 12.71 18.81 0.99
CA GLU A 111 13.05 20.24 1.00
C GLU A 111 12.04 21.09 0.22
N ARG A 112 11.57 20.59 -0.94
CA ARG A 112 10.60 21.29 -1.81
C ARG A 112 9.14 20.95 -1.51
N THR A 113 8.86 20.34 -0.37
CA THR A 113 7.49 20.07 0.06
C THR A 113 6.80 21.38 0.47
N VAL A 114 5.72 21.72 -0.23
CA VAL A 114 4.98 22.97 0.02
C VAL A 114 3.91 22.83 1.10
N VAL A 115 3.53 21.59 1.44
CA VAL A 115 2.52 21.32 2.45
C VAL A 115 3.07 21.68 3.83
N GLN A 116 2.46 22.65 4.48
CA GLN A 116 2.75 22.93 5.89
C GLN A 116 2.29 21.75 6.74
N TYR A 117 3.27 21.10 7.35
CA TYR A 117 3.05 20.01 8.28
C TYR A 117 2.48 20.55 9.59
N ASP A 118 1.31 20.07 10.00
CA ASP A 118 0.68 20.41 11.27
C ASP A 118 0.56 19.15 12.12
N ALA A 119 1.44 19.02 13.11
CA ALA A 119 1.49 17.87 14.02
C ALA A 119 0.15 17.64 14.75
N LYS A 120 -0.66 18.69 14.97
CA LYS A 120 -1.98 18.53 15.61
C LYS A 120 -3.01 17.83 14.72
N LYS A 121 -2.81 17.86 13.39
CA LYS A 121 -3.69 17.22 12.40
C LYS A 121 -3.16 15.88 11.90
N GLU A 122 -1.95 15.50 12.31
CA GLU A 122 -1.29 14.28 11.88
C GLU A 122 -2.12 13.03 12.18
N GLY A 123 -2.59 12.87 13.43
CA GLY A 123 -3.39 11.70 13.82
C GLY A 123 -4.65 11.51 12.96
N LYS A 124 -5.44 12.57 12.80
CA LYS A 124 -6.67 12.53 11.97
C LYS A 124 -6.37 12.25 10.50
N ARG A 125 -5.26 12.76 9.98
CA ARG A 125 -4.83 12.53 8.60
C ARG A 125 -4.42 11.06 8.42
N LEU A 126 -3.64 10.52 9.35
CA LEU A 126 -3.19 9.14 9.34
C LEU A 126 -4.36 8.16 9.46
N GLU A 127 -5.33 8.44 10.33
CA GLU A 127 -6.59 7.68 10.43
C GLU A 127 -7.34 7.67 9.11
N ARG A 128 -7.49 8.83 8.46
CA ARG A 128 -8.13 8.95 7.13
C ARG A 128 -7.40 8.13 6.07
N TRP A 129 -6.07 8.19 6.03
CA TRP A 129 -5.27 7.42 5.09
C TRP A 129 -5.39 5.91 5.29
N ARG A 130 -5.33 5.45 6.54
CA ARG A 130 -5.54 4.03 6.87
C ARG A 130 -6.92 3.56 6.44
N LYS A 131 -7.95 4.40 6.59
CA LYS A 131 -9.30 4.11 6.10
C LYS A 131 -9.34 3.96 4.58
N ILE A 132 -8.73 4.88 3.83
CA ILE A 132 -8.66 4.81 2.36
C ILE A 132 -7.93 3.55 1.89
N VAL A 133 -6.81 3.21 2.54
CA VAL A 133 -6.04 2.01 2.22
C VAL A 133 -6.82 0.73 2.56
N LYS A 134 -7.54 0.69 3.69
CA LYS A 134 -8.43 -0.42 4.03
C LYS A 134 -9.53 -0.59 2.98
N GLU A 135 -10.26 0.47 2.65
CA GLU A 135 -11.36 0.44 1.68
C GLU A 135 -10.86 0.03 0.28
N ALA A 136 -9.67 0.50 -0.12
CA ALA A 136 -9.04 0.12 -1.37
C ALA A 136 -8.67 -1.38 -1.37
N ALA A 137 -8.10 -1.90 -0.28
CA ALA A 137 -7.75 -3.31 -0.15
C ALA A 137 -9.00 -4.22 -0.16
N GLU A 138 -10.11 -3.78 0.44
CA GLU A 138 -11.39 -4.50 0.39
C GLU A 138 -11.95 -4.55 -1.04
N GLN A 139 -11.90 -3.43 -1.76
CA GLN A 139 -12.36 -3.33 -3.16
C GLN A 139 -11.48 -4.10 -4.14
N SER A 140 -10.16 -4.09 -3.94
CA SER A 140 -9.22 -4.80 -4.81
C SER A 140 -9.00 -6.26 -4.43
N HIS A 141 -9.80 -6.79 -3.50
CA HIS A 141 -9.72 -8.19 -3.05
C HIS A 141 -8.32 -8.59 -2.56
N ARG A 142 -7.65 -7.68 -1.85
CA ARG A 142 -6.37 -7.96 -1.20
C ARG A 142 -6.55 -8.69 0.11
N ASN A 143 -5.63 -9.61 0.41
CA ASN A 143 -5.68 -10.38 1.64
C ASN A 143 -5.09 -9.62 2.81
N ARG A 144 -4.33 -8.54 2.55
CA ARG A 144 -3.69 -7.71 3.57
C ARG A 144 -3.99 -6.22 3.34
N ILE A 145 -4.04 -5.46 4.43
CA ILE A 145 -4.07 -4.00 4.38
C ILE A 145 -2.62 -3.50 4.35
N PRO A 146 -2.23 -2.68 3.35
CA PRO A 146 -0.91 -2.05 3.36
C PRO A 146 -0.66 -1.20 4.60
N GLU A 147 0.57 -1.24 5.10
CA GLU A 147 0.96 -0.40 6.23
C GLU A 147 1.02 1.08 5.82
N VAL A 148 0.59 1.98 6.70
CA VAL A 148 0.76 3.43 6.54
C VAL A 148 1.49 3.98 7.76
N SER A 149 2.73 4.43 7.56
CA SER A 149 3.54 5.04 8.62
C SER A 149 3.14 6.49 8.88
N ALA A 150 3.59 7.01 10.02
CA ALA A 150 3.63 8.45 10.23
C ALA A 150 4.59 9.10 9.21
N PRO A 151 4.37 10.37 8.82
CA PRO A 151 5.27 11.08 7.91
C PRO A 151 6.67 11.23 8.50
N LEU A 152 7.69 10.84 7.72
CA LEU A 152 9.09 10.94 8.11
C LEU A 152 9.71 12.26 7.68
N THR A 153 10.73 12.71 8.42
CA THR A 153 11.70 13.68 7.90
C THR A 153 12.58 13.03 6.83
N TRP A 154 13.21 13.84 5.98
CA TRP A 154 14.17 13.36 4.98
C TRP A 154 15.27 12.48 5.60
N LYS A 155 15.83 12.90 6.74
CA LYS A 155 16.87 12.14 7.45
C LYS A 155 16.37 10.77 7.94
N GLU A 156 15.15 10.70 8.47
CA GLU A 156 14.54 9.44 8.91
C GLU A 156 14.23 8.53 7.72
N LEU A 157 13.81 9.08 6.58
CA LEU A 157 13.63 8.33 5.35
C LEU A 157 14.94 7.67 4.91
N LEU A 158 16.05 8.44 4.84
CA LEU A 158 17.36 7.89 4.48
C LEU A 158 17.81 6.79 5.44
N ALA A 159 17.57 6.96 6.75
CA ALA A 159 17.88 5.93 7.74
C ALA A 159 17.08 4.64 7.54
N SER A 160 15.86 4.73 6.99
CA SER A 160 15.02 3.55 6.72
C SER A 160 15.51 2.69 5.54
N PHE A 161 16.40 3.21 4.67
CA PHE A 161 16.85 2.50 3.47
C PHE A 161 17.54 1.17 3.79
N ALA A 162 18.22 1.06 4.93
CA ALA A 162 18.85 -0.18 5.38
C ALA A 162 17.88 -1.35 5.60
N GLY A 163 16.56 -1.08 5.65
CA GLY A 163 15.52 -2.09 5.75
C GLY A 163 15.05 -2.67 4.41
N TYR A 164 15.59 -2.20 3.27
CA TYR A 164 15.16 -2.59 1.93
C TYR A 164 16.31 -3.19 1.13
N ASP A 165 15.99 -4.15 0.27
CA ASP A 165 16.95 -4.80 -0.63
C ASP A 165 17.25 -3.93 -1.86
N LEU A 166 16.28 -3.09 -2.26
CA LEU A 166 16.42 -2.13 -3.36
C LEU A 166 15.67 -0.84 -3.05
N ILE A 167 16.31 0.30 -3.29
CA ILE A 167 15.69 1.62 -3.20
C ILE A 167 15.69 2.23 -4.59
N CYS A 168 14.53 2.27 -5.23
CA CYS A 168 14.30 2.95 -6.51
C CYS A 168 13.98 4.43 -6.25
N TYR A 169 14.91 5.31 -6.55
CA TYR A 169 14.75 6.75 -6.37
C TYR A 169 14.31 7.41 -7.68
N CYS A 170 13.03 7.71 -7.80
CA CYS A 170 12.46 8.25 -9.03
C CYS A 170 12.83 9.73 -9.18
N TYR A 171 13.78 10.01 -10.08
CA TYR A 171 14.34 11.35 -10.26
C TYR A 171 14.28 11.80 -11.71
N GLU A 172 13.68 12.96 -11.96
CA GLU A 172 13.42 13.47 -13.31
C GLU A 172 14.68 13.92 -14.05
N LYS A 173 15.78 14.21 -13.33
CA LYS A 173 17.07 14.57 -13.93
C LYS A 173 18.01 13.38 -14.12
N GLU A 174 17.58 12.15 -13.85
CA GLU A 174 18.38 10.96 -14.13
C GLU A 174 18.67 10.86 -15.63
N GLN A 175 19.95 10.82 -15.98
CA GLN A 175 20.42 10.73 -17.37
C GLN A 175 21.04 9.37 -17.63
N GLY A 176 20.20 8.43 -18.05
CA GLY A 176 20.65 7.17 -18.61
C GLY A 176 19.98 5.96 -17.98
N ARG A 177 19.96 5.87 -16.64
CA ARG A 177 19.38 4.70 -15.97
C ARG A 177 17.85 4.79 -15.95
N GLN A 178 17.20 3.83 -16.60
CA GLN A 178 15.76 3.66 -16.53
C GLN A 178 15.39 2.62 -15.47
N LEU A 179 14.13 2.59 -15.08
CA LEU A 179 13.61 1.68 -14.06
C LEU A 179 13.97 0.21 -14.33
N ARG A 180 13.86 -0.24 -15.58
CA ARG A 180 14.25 -1.61 -15.97
C ARG A 180 15.73 -1.90 -15.68
N ASP A 181 16.62 -0.96 -15.98
CA ASP A 181 18.07 -1.15 -15.79
C ASP A 181 18.44 -1.29 -14.31
N VAL A 182 17.62 -0.70 -13.42
CA VAL A 182 17.76 -0.81 -11.97
C VAL A 182 17.17 -2.12 -11.43
N ILE A 183 16.04 -2.59 -11.97
CA ILE A 183 15.34 -3.78 -11.46
C ILE A 183 15.93 -5.08 -12.00
N GLN A 184 16.30 -5.13 -13.27
CA GLN A 184 16.71 -6.37 -13.95
C GLN A 184 17.84 -7.13 -13.25
N PRO A 185 18.88 -6.47 -12.68
CA PRO A 185 19.91 -7.16 -11.91
C PRO A 185 19.38 -7.90 -10.68
N PHE A 186 18.23 -7.51 -10.15
CA PHE A 186 17.62 -8.09 -8.96
C PHE A 186 16.52 -9.09 -9.31
N ALA A 187 15.62 -8.73 -10.23
CA ALA A 187 14.46 -9.55 -10.59
C ALA A 187 14.85 -10.96 -11.08
N GLY A 188 15.98 -11.11 -11.78
CA GLY A 188 16.47 -12.43 -12.20
C GLY A 188 17.00 -13.34 -11.08
N HIS A 189 17.20 -12.79 -9.88
CA HIS A 189 17.77 -13.50 -8.72
C HIS A 189 16.76 -13.72 -7.59
N TRP A 190 15.63 -13.02 -7.59
CA TRP A 190 14.61 -13.16 -6.54
C TRP A 190 13.70 -14.34 -6.85
N ALA A 191 13.69 -15.33 -5.95
CA ALA A 191 12.67 -16.36 -5.91
C ALA A 191 11.43 -15.84 -5.15
N SER A 192 10.27 -16.44 -5.42
CA SER A 192 9.02 -16.08 -4.74
C SER A 192 9.07 -16.28 -3.22
N THR A 193 9.97 -17.13 -2.73
CA THR A 193 10.19 -17.39 -1.31
C THR A 193 10.94 -16.28 -0.59
N ASP A 194 11.68 -15.44 -1.31
CA ASP A 194 12.64 -14.50 -0.73
C ASP A 194 11.97 -13.25 -0.16
N LYS A 195 10.77 -12.93 -0.66
CA LYS A 195 9.97 -11.76 -0.29
C LYS A 195 10.80 -10.46 -0.25
N PRO A 196 11.48 -10.10 -1.36
CA PRO A 196 12.36 -8.95 -1.40
C PRO A 196 11.61 -7.65 -1.12
N ARG A 197 12.24 -6.75 -0.39
CA ARG A 197 11.67 -5.46 0.01
C ARG A 197 12.20 -4.35 -0.88
N VAL A 198 11.31 -3.71 -1.63
CA VAL A 198 11.65 -2.61 -2.53
C VAL A 198 11.02 -1.33 -2.04
N LEU A 199 11.80 -0.26 -1.94
CA LEU A 199 11.31 1.08 -1.66
C LEU A 199 11.29 1.91 -2.93
N VAL A 200 10.13 2.45 -3.30
CA VAL A 200 10.01 3.42 -4.39
C VAL A 200 9.87 4.81 -3.78
N VAL A 201 10.85 5.67 -4.04
CA VAL A 201 10.90 7.03 -3.49
C VAL A 201 10.48 8.04 -4.55
N VAL A 202 9.44 8.82 -4.26
CA VAL A 202 8.84 9.80 -5.18
C VAL A 202 8.81 11.18 -4.52
N GLY A 203 9.34 12.17 -5.24
CA GLY A 203 9.43 13.56 -4.78
C GLY A 203 8.11 14.32 -4.87
N PRO A 204 8.07 15.56 -4.36
CA PRO A 204 6.92 16.45 -4.47
C PRO A 204 6.83 17.04 -5.88
N GLU A 205 5.83 17.90 -6.13
CA GLU A 205 5.69 18.59 -7.42
C GLU A 205 6.89 19.48 -7.80
N GLY A 206 7.67 19.93 -6.81
CA GLY A 206 8.91 20.69 -7.03
C GLY A 206 10.13 19.84 -7.37
N GLY A 207 9.98 18.51 -7.44
CA GLY A 207 11.08 17.57 -7.58
C GLY A 207 12.01 17.57 -6.35
N PHE A 208 13.10 16.84 -6.47
CA PHE A 208 14.17 16.82 -5.48
C PHE A 208 15.22 17.90 -5.75
N THR A 209 15.98 18.27 -4.71
CA THR A 209 17.20 19.05 -4.90
C THR A 209 18.36 18.15 -5.33
N GLU A 210 19.41 18.76 -5.88
CA GLU A 210 20.63 18.01 -6.21
C GLU A 210 21.33 17.48 -4.96
N ALA A 211 21.22 18.19 -3.83
CA ALA A 211 21.69 17.73 -2.54
C ALA A 211 20.91 16.48 -2.07
N GLU A 212 19.57 16.50 -2.12
CA GLU A 212 18.75 15.33 -1.78
C GLU A 212 19.08 14.13 -2.68
N SER A 213 19.25 14.34 -3.99
CA SER A 213 19.66 13.25 -4.90
C SER A 213 21.00 12.65 -4.50
N LEU A 214 22.01 13.48 -4.19
CA LEU A 214 23.33 13.02 -3.79
C LEU A 214 23.28 12.26 -2.45
N GLU A 215 22.53 12.78 -1.47
CA GLU A 215 22.36 12.13 -0.17
C GLU A 215 21.65 10.77 -0.29
N ALA A 216 20.62 10.67 -1.13
CA ALA A 216 19.92 9.43 -1.40
C ALA A 216 20.85 8.38 -2.05
N GLU A 217 21.63 8.78 -3.06
CA GLU A 217 22.62 7.90 -3.69
C GLU A 217 23.70 7.45 -2.71
N GLN A 218 24.21 8.35 -1.87
CA GLN A 218 25.17 8.01 -0.80
C GLN A 218 24.59 7.04 0.24
N ALA A 219 23.28 7.11 0.49
CA ALA A 219 22.55 6.17 1.34
C ALA A 219 22.21 4.85 0.64
N GLY A 220 22.62 4.65 -0.62
CA GLY A 220 22.46 3.40 -1.37
C GLY A 220 21.29 3.38 -2.35
N ALA A 221 20.58 4.50 -2.53
CA ALA A 221 19.50 4.57 -3.49
C ALA A 221 19.98 4.53 -4.94
N GLN A 222 19.19 3.87 -5.79
CA GLN A 222 19.41 3.81 -7.23
C GLN A 222 18.53 4.87 -7.90
N SER A 223 19.14 5.98 -8.30
CA SER A 223 18.49 6.99 -9.13
C SER A 223 17.96 6.36 -10.42
N THR A 224 16.71 6.66 -10.75
CA THR A 224 16.02 6.02 -11.87
C THR A 224 15.01 6.94 -12.57
N GLY A 225 15.05 6.90 -13.91
CA GLY A 225 14.05 7.53 -14.76
C GLY A 225 12.83 6.64 -15.02
N LEU A 226 11.65 7.26 -15.18
CA LEU A 226 10.39 6.61 -15.53
C LEU A 226 9.99 6.86 -17.00
N GLY A 227 10.99 6.90 -17.88
CA GLY A 227 10.85 7.24 -19.30
C GLY A 227 11.03 8.73 -19.61
N ARG A 228 10.79 9.10 -20.87
CA ARG A 228 11.12 10.43 -21.42
C ARG A 228 10.19 11.57 -21.00
N ARG A 229 9.04 11.25 -20.40
CA ARG A 229 8.02 12.24 -20.03
C ARG A 229 8.08 12.46 -18.54
N ILE A 230 7.96 13.72 -18.13
CA ILE A 230 7.80 14.07 -16.72
C ILE A 230 6.41 13.61 -16.28
N LEU A 231 6.38 12.66 -15.34
CA LEU A 231 5.15 12.21 -14.68
C LEU A 231 4.81 13.16 -13.53
N ARG A 232 3.53 13.28 -13.21
CA ARG A 232 3.12 13.96 -11.99
C ARG A 232 3.50 13.12 -10.77
N ALA A 233 3.69 13.77 -9.63
CA ALA A 233 4.06 13.10 -8.37
C ALA A 233 3.10 11.94 -8.05
N GLU A 234 1.79 12.17 -8.19
CA GLU A 234 0.78 11.14 -7.95
C GLU A 234 0.82 9.96 -8.94
N THR A 235 1.38 10.16 -10.14
CA THR A 235 1.47 9.14 -11.20
C THR A 235 2.77 8.34 -11.12
N ALA A 236 3.88 8.97 -10.71
CA ALA A 236 5.20 8.36 -10.72
C ALA A 236 5.26 7.08 -9.86
N GLY A 237 4.72 7.12 -8.63
CA GLY A 237 4.67 5.95 -7.75
C GLY A 237 3.86 4.80 -8.32
N MET A 238 2.72 5.09 -8.96
CA MET A 238 1.85 4.08 -9.59
C MET A 238 2.55 3.39 -10.75
N VAL A 239 3.21 4.17 -11.62
CA VAL A 239 3.93 3.64 -12.79
C VAL A 239 5.13 2.82 -12.34
N ALA A 240 5.93 3.32 -11.40
CA ALA A 240 7.07 2.58 -10.88
C ALA A 240 6.65 1.24 -10.26
N LEU A 241 5.64 1.26 -9.40
CA LEU A 241 5.05 0.07 -8.80
C LEU A 241 4.60 -0.95 -9.86
N ALA A 242 3.81 -0.52 -10.84
CA ALA A 242 3.29 -1.42 -11.86
C ALA A 242 4.40 -2.00 -12.74
N CYS A 243 5.40 -1.20 -13.09
CA CYS A 243 6.56 -1.68 -13.84
C CYS A 243 7.41 -2.66 -13.04
N ILE A 244 7.62 -2.44 -11.73
CA ILE A 244 8.35 -3.40 -10.88
C ILE A 244 7.62 -4.73 -10.87
N LEU A 245 6.32 -4.72 -10.57
CA LEU A 245 5.50 -5.94 -10.56
C LEU A 245 5.49 -6.65 -11.92
N TYR A 246 5.46 -5.90 -13.02
CA TYR A 246 5.57 -6.47 -14.37
C TYR A 246 6.93 -7.14 -14.61
N GLU A 247 8.03 -6.44 -14.32
CA GLU A 247 9.39 -6.96 -14.52
C GLU A 247 9.71 -8.15 -13.59
N THR A 248 9.03 -8.26 -12.45
CA THR A 248 9.17 -9.38 -11.50
C THR A 248 8.18 -10.52 -11.76
N GLY A 249 7.38 -10.44 -12.83
CA GLY A 249 6.46 -11.50 -13.26
C GLY A 249 5.11 -11.56 -12.53
N GLU A 250 4.80 -10.57 -11.70
CA GLU A 250 3.56 -10.48 -10.90
C GLU A 250 2.38 -9.94 -11.71
N MET A 251 2.65 -9.04 -12.66
CA MET A 251 1.65 -8.57 -13.63
C MET A 251 1.85 -9.27 -14.97
N GLY A 252 1.45 -10.54 -15.07
CA GLY A 252 1.52 -11.28 -16.33
C GLY A 252 1.56 -12.80 -16.24
N GLY A 253 1.59 -13.38 -15.04
CA GLY A 253 1.53 -14.83 -14.82
C GLY A 253 0.17 -15.31 -14.34
N VAL A 254 -0.32 -16.39 -14.94
CA VAL A 254 -1.50 -17.19 -14.50
C VAL A 254 -1.08 -18.14 -13.39
#